data_AF-A0A2V5XXE3-F1
#
_entry.id   AF-A0A2V5XXE3-F1
#
_cell.length_a   1.000
_cell.length_b   1.000
_cell.length_c   1.000
_cell.angle_alpha   90.00
_cell.angle_beta   90.00
_cell.angle_gamma   90.00
#
_symmetry.space_group_name_H-M   'P 1'
#
loop_
_entity.id
_entity.type
_entity.pdbx_description
1 polymer ?
#
loop_
_entity_poly.entity_id
_entity_poly.type
_entity_poly.pdbx_seq_one_letter_code
_entity_poly.pdbx_strand_id
1 'polypeptide(L)'
;METGCGSYILLNADGWVLTAGHALQALLKFNDDNPKYQAYVAARAAIEADHTLPKGKKQKKIRALGFDPNWISNVSYLWGPNVTAGLYHVDGLADLAAVKLDNLNLPPDQQFPRFGNPNTELPQGTSLCKLGFPFHEFKTQFDPASSSFVINDPVNFVRYPLDGILTRYINLEAPDKARTVKFVEMSSPGLRGQSGRPWFDVNGVVWGLQSRTQRLALGFSPEVEVNAKKFV
;
A
#
# COMPACT_ATOMS: atom_id res chain seq x y z
N MET A 1 3.59 -5.05 -14.62
CA MET A 1 2.62 -4.02 -14.22
C MET A 1 1.85 -4.56 -13.05
N GLU A 2 1.87 -3.87 -11.92
CA GLU A 2 1.21 -4.32 -10.69
C GLU A 2 0.07 -3.36 -10.35
N THR A 3 -1.07 -3.92 -9.93
CA THR A 3 -2.24 -3.17 -9.48
C THR A 3 -2.70 -3.69 -8.13
N GLY A 4 -3.28 -2.81 -7.33
CA GLY A 4 -3.78 -3.15 -6.01
C GLY A 4 -4.81 -2.13 -5.51
N CYS A 5 -5.60 -2.57 -4.54
CA CYS A 5 -6.51 -1.72 -3.78
C CYS A 5 -5.99 -1.58 -2.36
N GLY A 6 -6.08 -0.38 -1.81
CA GLY A 6 -5.94 -0.12 -0.38
C GLY A 6 -7.23 0.41 0.22
N SER A 7 -7.19 0.70 1.51
CA SER A 7 -8.20 1.49 2.20
C SER A 7 -7.51 2.61 2.97
N TYR A 8 -8.27 3.63 3.32
CA TYR A 8 -7.80 4.73 4.16
C TYR A 8 -8.93 5.22 5.05
N ILE A 9 -8.56 5.98 6.08
CA ILE A 9 -9.45 6.59 7.04
C ILE A 9 -9.37 8.11 6.87
N LEU A 10 -10.45 8.76 6.45
CA LEU A 10 -10.52 10.22 6.39
C LEU A 10 -10.64 10.80 7.81
N LEU A 11 -9.69 11.63 8.21
CA LEU A 11 -9.55 12.14 9.57
C LEU A 11 -10.32 13.45 9.81
N ASN A 12 -10.32 14.35 8.83
CA ASN A 12 -10.87 15.69 8.99
C ASN A 12 -11.20 16.34 7.64
N ALA A 13 -11.83 17.52 7.71
CA ALA A 13 -12.24 18.31 6.55
C ALA A 13 -11.05 18.90 5.76
N ASP A 14 -9.87 18.99 6.38
CA ASP A 14 -8.64 19.45 5.72
C ASP A 14 -8.03 18.39 4.78
N GLY A 15 -8.66 17.21 4.69
CA GLY A 15 -8.29 16.15 3.76
C GLY A 15 -7.19 15.22 4.25
N TRP A 16 -6.87 15.22 5.55
CA TRP A 16 -5.93 14.26 6.11
C TRP A 16 -6.53 12.85 6.14
N VAL A 17 -5.78 11.87 5.66
CA VAL A 17 -6.13 10.46 5.72
C VAL A 17 -5.05 9.64 6.39
N LEU A 18 -5.44 8.54 7.05
CA LEU A 18 -4.53 7.49 7.50
C LEU A 18 -4.66 6.24 6.63
N THR A 19 -3.53 5.64 6.30
CA THR A 19 -3.46 4.34 5.61
C THR A 19 -2.24 3.55 6.11
N ALA A 20 -2.04 2.33 5.59
CA ALA A 20 -0.84 1.57 5.90
C ALA A 20 0.39 2.18 5.22
N GLY A 21 1.54 2.20 5.90
CA GLY A 21 2.78 2.79 5.40
C GLY A 21 3.24 2.18 4.08
N HIS A 22 3.19 0.84 3.99
CA HIS A 22 3.54 0.10 2.78
C HIS A 22 2.60 0.39 1.60
N ALA A 23 1.41 0.97 1.83
CA ALA A 23 0.56 1.41 0.72
C ALA A 23 1.25 2.49 -0.13
N LEU A 24 2.19 3.25 0.44
CA LEU A 24 2.98 4.27 -0.26
C LEU A 24 4.33 3.76 -0.78
N GLN A 25 4.65 2.47 -0.60
CA GLN A 25 5.98 1.93 -0.95
C GLN A 25 6.32 2.11 -2.44
N ALA A 26 5.34 1.96 -3.34
CA ALA A 26 5.55 2.17 -4.77
C ALA A 26 5.89 3.64 -5.09
N LEU A 27 5.26 4.60 -4.40
CA LEU A 27 5.57 6.03 -4.52
C LEU A 27 6.98 6.34 -4.03
N LEU A 28 7.35 5.82 -2.85
CA LEU A 28 8.69 6.03 -2.28
C LEU A 28 9.77 5.48 -3.22
N LYS A 29 9.58 4.25 -3.71
CA LYS A 29 10.51 3.62 -4.65
C LYS A 29 10.56 4.36 -5.99
N PHE A 30 9.42 4.83 -6.50
CA PHE A 30 9.40 5.68 -7.70
C PHE A 30 10.21 6.97 -7.50
N ASN A 31 10.06 7.65 -6.38
CA ASN A 31 10.82 8.88 -6.11
C ASN A 31 12.34 8.63 -6.08
N ASP A 32 12.77 7.46 -5.59
CA ASP A 32 14.17 7.05 -5.57
C ASP A 32 14.69 6.55 -6.94
N ASP A 33 13.83 5.90 -7.73
CA ASP A 33 14.20 5.26 -9.00
C ASP A 33 14.11 6.21 -10.18
N ASN A 34 13.08 7.07 -10.22
CA ASN A 34 12.77 7.89 -11.38
C ASN A 34 13.95 8.79 -11.79
N PRO A 35 14.69 9.48 -10.89
CA PRO A 35 15.87 10.24 -11.30
C PRO A 35 16.94 9.38 -11.99
N LYS A 36 17.14 8.14 -11.52
CA LYS A 36 18.11 7.19 -12.08
C LYS A 36 17.64 6.69 -13.45
N TYR A 37 16.35 6.36 -13.56
CA TYR A 37 15.72 5.96 -14.80
C TYR A 37 15.81 7.07 -15.86
N GLN A 38 15.48 8.31 -15.52
CA GLN A 38 15.58 9.45 -16.43
C GLN A 38 17.03 9.70 -16.87
N ALA A 39 18.00 9.60 -15.96
CA ALA A 39 19.41 9.72 -16.29
C ALA A 39 19.87 8.63 -17.28
N TYR A 40 19.43 7.37 -17.06
CA TYR A 40 19.69 6.27 -17.99
C TYR A 40 19.08 6.52 -19.37
N VAL A 41 17.81 6.95 -19.43
CA VAL A 41 17.11 7.25 -20.69
C VAL A 41 17.82 8.37 -21.45
N ALA A 42 18.20 9.45 -20.78
CA ALA A 42 18.93 10.56 -21.39
C ALA A 42 20.30 10.14 -21.93
N ALA A 43 21.07 9.39 -21.13
CA ALA A 43 22.38 8.88 -21.54
C ALA A 43 22.30 7.90 -22.72
N ARG A 44 21.28 7.02 -22.71
CA ARG A 44 21.01 6.11 -23.82
C ARG A 44 20.65 6.87 -25.09
N ALA A 45 19.75 7.85 -25.01
CA ALA A 45 19.35 8.67 -26.15
C ALA A 45 20.54 9.42 -26.76
N ALA A 46 21.44 9.96 -25.92
CA ALA A 46 22.67 10.62 -26.38
C ALA A 46 23.60 9.66 -27.16
N ILE A 47 23.76 8.41 -26.70
CA ILE A 47 24.55 7.38 -27.42
C ILE A 47 23.88 6.98 -28.73
N GLU A 48 22.55 6.84 -28.73
CA GLU A 48 21.78 6.48 -29.92
C GLU A 48 21.84 7.58 -30.99
N ALA A 49 21.81 8.85 -30.59
CA ALA A 49 21.92 10.03 -31.47
C ALA A 49 23.35 10.28 -32.00
N ASP A 50 24.39 9.72 -31.38
CA ASP A 50 25.78 9.92 -31.83
C ASP A 50 26.05 9.18 -33.15
N HIS A 51 26.01 9.90 -34.28
CA HIS A 51 26.25 9.34 -35.62
C HIS A 51 27.70 8.90 -35.87
N THR A 52 28.65 9.28 -34.99
CA THR A 52 30.07 8.92 -35.14
C THR A 52 30.36 7.51 -34.63
N LEU A 53 29.46 6.93 -33.84
CA LEU A 53 29.65 5.61 -33.25
C LEU A 53 29.06 4.48 -34.11
N PRO A 54 29.86 3.47 -34.49
CA PRO A 54 29.33 2.24 -35.09
C PRO A 54 28.36 1.52 -34.14
N LYS A 55 27.38 0.80 -34.71
CA LYS A 55 26.33 0.08 -33.96
C LYS A 55 26.86 -0.81 -32.82
N GLY A 56 27.96 -1.55 -33.05
CA GLY A 56 28.56 -2.40 -32.02
C GLY A 56 29.14 -1.62 -30.83
N LYS A 57 29.73 -0.43 -31.07
CA LYS A 57 30.22 0.45 -30.01
C LYS A 57 29.07 1.10 -29.23
N LYS A 58 27.98 1.46 -29.91
CA LYS A 58 26.75 1.94 -29.25
C LYS A 58 26.19 0.91 -28.28
N GLN A 59 26.02 -0.34 -28.73
CA GLN A 59 25.52 -1.43 -27.88
C GLN A 59 26.41 -1.67 -26.65
N LYS A 60 27.74 -1.65 -26.82
CA LYS A 60 28.68 -1.79 -25.70
C LYS A 60 28.54 -0.65 -24.69
N LYS A 61 28.43 0.60 -25.15
CA LYS A 61 28.23 1.76 -24.28
C LYS A 61 26.88 1.71 -23.55
N ILE A 62 25.80 1.35 -24.24
CA ILE A 62 24.46 1.22 -23.63
C ILE A 62 24.45 0.14 -22.54
N ARG A 63 25.08 -1.02 -22.79
CA ARG A 63 25.22 -2.08 -21.77
C ARG A 63 26.02 -1.61 -20.54
N ALA A 64 26.98 -0.72 -20.74
CA ALA A 64 27.80 -0.20 -19.64
C ALA A 64 27.08 0.86 -18.78
N LEU A 65 25.94 1.42 -19.22
CA LEU A 65 25.18 2.39 -18.43
C LEU A 65 24.58 1.79 -17.15
N GLY A 66 24.39 0.45 -17.11
CA GLY A 66 23.74 -0.23 -16.00
C GLY A 66 22.24 0.06 -15.96
N PHE A 67 21.42 -0.89 -16.40
CA PHE A 67 19.98 -0.81 -16.29
C PHE A 67 19.50 -1.74 -15.18
N ASP A 68 18.73 -1.21 -14.23
CA ASP A 68 18.03 -2.03 -13.25
C ASP A 68 16.59 -2.29 -13.73
N PRO A 69 16.23 -3.54 -14.04
CA PRO A 69 14.86 -3.88 -14.46
C PRO A 69 13.81 -3.67 -13.36
N ASN A 70 14.23 -3.45 -12.11
CA ASN A 70 13.34 -3.21 -10.98
C ASN A 70 13.07 -1.73 -10.72
N TRP A 71 13.58 -0.81 -11.56
CA TRP A 71 13.23 0.60 -11.44
C TRP A 71 11.76 0.85 -11.75
N ILE A 72 11.10 1.63 -10.90
CA ILE A 72 9.75 2.14 -11.16
C ILE A 72 9.88 3.45 -11.96
N SER A 73 9.39 3.44 -13.20
CA SER A 73 9.37 4.63 -14.07
C SER A 73 8.07 5.42 -14.00
N ASN A 74 6.98 4.80 -13.53
CA ASN A 74 5.65 5.42 -13.44
C ASN A 74 4.89 4.80 -12.27
N VAL A 75 4.15 5.63 -11.55
CA VAL A 75 3.25 5.22 -10.48
C VAL A 75 2.01 6.10 -10.52
N SER A 76 0.84 5.57 -10.13
CA SER A 76 -0.38 6.35 -10.02
C SER A 76 -1.19 5.89 -8.82
N TYR A 77 -1.64 6.86 -8.02
CA TYR A 77 -2.56 6.63 -6.91
C TYR A 77 -3.89 7.29 -7.27
N LEU A 78 -4.95 6.49 -7.28
CA LEU A 78 -6.30 6.93 -7.63
C LEU A 78 -7.09 7.08 -6.33
N TRP A 79 -7.04 8.27 -5.73
CA TRP A 79 -7.69 8.58 -4.44
C TRP A 79 -9.19 8.87 -4.57
N GLY A 80 -9.62 9.24 -5.77
CA GLY A 80 -10.98 9.61 -6.14
C GLY A 80 -10.98 10.45 -7.40
N PRO A 81 -12.16 10.78 -7.96
CA PRO A 81 -12.27 11.65 -9.12
C PRO A 81 -11.69 13.04 -8.83
N ASN A 82 -10.67 13.45 -9.59
CA ASN A 82 -9.96 14.73 -9.44
C ASN A 82 -9.28 14.96 -8.08
N VAL A 83 -9.13 13.92 -7.26
CA VAL A 83 -8.45 14.00 -5.96
C VAL A 83 -6.96 13.77 -6.15
N THR A 84 -6.14 14.67 -5.62
CA THR A 84 -4.68 14.56 -5.65
C THR A 84 -4.11 14.40 -4.24
N ALA A 85 -2.85 14.00 -4.14
CA ALA A 85 -2.12 13.92 -2.88
C ALA A 85 -0.75 14.56 -3.04
N GLY A 86 -0.39 15.48 -2.15
CA GLY A 86 0.89 16.20 -2.19
C GLY A 86 1.78 15.93 -0.98
N LEU A 87 1.25 16.16 0.22
CA LEU A 87 1.99 15.98 1.47
C LEU A 87 1.73 14.59 2.05
N TYR A 88 2.79 13.88 2.44
CA TYR A 88 2.68 12.61 3.14
C TYR A 88 3.78 12.43 4.18
N HIS A 89 3.47 11.66 5.21
CA HIS A 89 4.42 11.21 6.23
C HIS A 89 4.27 9.71 6.39
N VAL A 90 5.39 8.98 6.37
CA VAL A 90 5.41 7.52 6.54
C VAL A 90 6.20 7.17 7.79
N ASP A 91 5.57 6.40 8.65
CA ASP A 91 6.19 5.74 9.78
C ASP A 91 6.40 4.26 9.44
N GLY A 92 7.62 3.92 9.02
CA GLY A 92 7.96 2.56 8.60
C GLY A 92 7.93 1.53 9.73
N LEU A 93 8.16 1.94 10.98
CA LEU A 93 8.14 1.03 12.12
C LEU A 93 6.70 0.67 12.51
N ALA A 94 5.79 1.66 12.48
CA ALA A 94 4.36 1.44 12.71
C ALA A 94 3.61 0.90 11.49
N ASP A 95 4.23 0.93 10.31
CA ASP A 95 3.56 0.71 9.03
C ASP A 95 2.30 1.58 8.90
N LEU A 96 2.48 2.87 9.19
CA LEU A 96 1.43 3.89 9.18
C LEU A 96 1.83 5.01 8.23
N ALA A 97 0.88 5.54 7.47
CA ALA A 97 1.08 6.76 6.69
C ALA A 97 -0.06 7.74 6.89
N ALA A 98 0.30 9.02 7.00
CA ALA A 98 -0.61 10.15 6.88
C ALA A 98 -0.43 10.78 5.50
N VAL A 99 -1.53 11.03 4.79
CA VAL A 99 -1.53 11.67 3.47
C VAL A 99 -2.52 12.82 3.49
N LYS A 100 -2.13 13.97 2.96
CA LYS A 100 -3.05 15.08 2.73
C LYS A 100 -3.59 14.99 1.31
N LEU A 101 -4.90 14.84 1.20
CA LEU A 101 -5.62 14.85 -0.06
C LEU A 101 -6.11 16.26 -0.36
N ASP A 102 -5.95 16.66 -1.61
CA ASP A 102 -6.42 17.95 -2.14
C ASP A 102 -7.61 17.71 -3.08
N ASN A 103 -8.43 18.75 -3.27
CA ASN A 103 -9.64 18.71 -4.11
C ASN A 103 -10.70 17.69 -3.67
N LEU A 104 -10.74 17.36 -2.38
CA LEU A 104 -11.84 16.57 -1.82
C LEU A 104 -13.13 17.40 -1.80
N ASN A 105 -14.18 16.87 -2.42
CA ASN A 105 -15.53 17.41 -2.31
C ASN A 105 -16.30 16.60 -1.26
N LEU A 106 -16.29 17.09 -0.01
CA LEU A 106 -16.96 16.43 1.10
C LEU A 106 -18.41 16.94 1.24
N PRO A 107 -19.37 16.07 1.59
CA PRO A 107 -20.73 16.51 1.87
C PRO A 107 -20.76 17.42 3.11
N PRO A 108 -21.72 18.37 3.20
CA PRO A 108 -21.80 19.32 4.32
C PRO A 108 -21.93 18.65 5.70
N ASP A 109 -22.52 17.46 5.75
CA ASP A 109 -22.77 16.65 6.94
C ASP A 109 -21.72 15.53 7.14
N GLN A 110 -20.56 15.64 6.48
CA GLN A 110 -19.48 14.66 6.62
C GLN A 110 -19.08 14.48 8.09
N GLN A 111 -19.25 13.25 8.59
CA GLN A 111 -18.77 12.86 9.90
C GLN A 111 -17.38 12.22 9.80
N PHE A 112 -16.57 12.42 10.84
CA PHE A 112 -15.24 11.85 10.95
C PHE A 112 -15.21 10.76 12.03
N PRO A 113 -14.32 9.77 11.91
CA PRO A 113 -14.25 8.66 12.84
C PRO A 113 -13.89 9.13 14.24
N ARG A 114 -14.54 8.52 15.24
CA ARG A 114 -14.14 8.64 16.64
C ARG A 114 -13.06 7.60 16.93
N PHE A 115 -11.94 8.04 17.47
CA PHE A 115 -10.85 7.15 17.87
C PHE A 115 -10.96 6.74 19.34
N GLY A 116 -10.56 5.51 19.62
CA GLY A 116 -10.43 4.98 20.98
C GLY A 116 -9.29 5.67 21.72
N ASN A 117 -9.38 5.73 23.05
CA ASN A 117 -8.31 6.27 23.87
C ASN A 117 -7.11 5.30 23.82
N PRO A 118 -5.94 5.70 23.30
CA PRO A 118 -4.79 4.80 23.19
C PRO A 118 -4.24 4.34 24.56
N ASN A 119 -4.58 5.05 25.64
CA ASN A 119 -4.22 4.67 27.01
C ASN A 119 -5.16 3.62 27.61
N THR A 120 -6.21 3.22 26.90
CA THR A 120 -7.14 2.18 27.32
C THR A 120 -6.86 0.92 26.52
N GLU A 121 -6.50 -0.16 27.20
CA GLU A 121 -6.38 -1.47 26.55
C GLU A 121 -7.76 -2.12 26.41
N LEU A 122 -8.09 -2.53 25.19
CA LEU A 122 -9.20 -3.43 24.95
C LEU A 122 -8.87 -4.82 25.53
N PRO A 123 -9.80 -5.46 26.27
CA PRO A 123 -9.61 -6.83 26.72
C PRO A 123 -9.42 -7.80 25.55
N GLN A 124 -8.61 -8.84 25.76
CA GLN A 124 -8.58 -9.99 24.86
C GLN A 124 -9.98 -10.60 24.76
N GLY A 125 -10.35 -11.05 23.55
CA GLY A 125 -11.71 -11.51 23.24
C GLY A 125 -12.68 -10.39 22.85
N THR A 126 -12.27 -9.11 22.90
CA THR A 126 -13.13 -8.00 22.44
C THR A 126 -13.51 -8.20 20.97
N SER A 127 -14.81 -8.15 20.69
CA SER A 127 -15.34 -8.21 19.33
C SER A 127 -15.00 -6.94 18.55
N LEU A 128 -14.42 -7.13 17.38
CA LEU A 128 -13.93 -6.08 16.49
C LEU A 128 -14.37 -6.38 15.05
N CYS A 129 -14.56 -5.33 14.26
CA CYS A 129 -14.87 -5.45 12.84
C CYS A 129 -13.87 -4.63 12.03
N LYS A 130 -13.42 -5.20 10.90
CA LYS A 130 -12.56 -4.52 9.92
C LYS A 130 -13.39 -4.21 8.68
N LEU A 131 -13.30 -3.01 8.12
CA LEU A 131 -14.07 -2.62 6.93
C LEU A 131 -13.16 -2.13 5.81
N GLY A 132 -13.22 -2.78 4.64
CA GLY A 132 -12.49 -2.33 3.46
C GLY A 132 -13.01 -2.98 2.18
N PHE A 133 -12.16 -3.06 1.15
CA PHE A 133 -12.55 -3.36 -0.23
C PHE A 133 -11.71 -4.51 -0.83
N PRO A 134 -11.81 -5.74 -0.29
CA PRO A 134 -11.03 -6.87 -0.77
C PRO A 134 -11.50 -7.31 -2.17
N PHE A 135 -10.67 -8.11 -2.83
CA PHE A 135 -11.04 -8.84 -4.05
C PHE A 135 -11.35 -7.98 -5.30
N HIS A 136 -10.99 -6.70 -5.28
CA HIS A 136 -11.06 -5.86 -6.48
C HIS A 136 -9.85 -6.11 -7.37
N GLU A 137 -10.12 -6.42 -8.64
CA GLU A 137 -9.14 -6.45 -9.70
C GLU A 137 -9.40 -5.27 -10.63
N PHE A 138 -8.35 -4.48 -10.90
CA PHE A 138 -8.45 -3.31 -11.76
C PHE A 138 -7.77 -3.57 -13.08
N LYS A 139 -8.52 -3.38 -14.17
CA LYS A 139 -7.94 -3.17 -15.49
C LYS A 139 -7.51 -1.72 -15.57
N THR A 140 -6.23 -1.53 -15.85
CA THR A 140 -5.59 -0.22 -15.94
C THR A 140 -4.88 -0.11 -17.27
N GLN A 141 -4.90 1.08 -17.83
CA GLN A 141 -4.20 1.42 -19.05
C GLN A 141 -3.21 2.55 -18.76
N PHE A 142 -2.03 2.48 -19.35
CA PHE A 142 -1.10 3.58 -19.32
C PHE A 142 -1.51 4.64 -20.35
N ASP A 143 -1.63 5.89 -19.91
CA ASP A 143 -1.81 7.06 -20.76
C ASP A 143 -0.46 7.79 -20.92
N PRO A 144 0.15 7.75 -22.13
CA PRO A 144 1.40 8.43 -22.39
C PRO A 144 1.31 9.96 -22.28
N ALA A 145 0.14 10.56 -22.51
CA ALA A 145 -0.02 12.01 -22.51
C ALA A 145 0.11 12.60 -21.10
N SER A 146 -0.45 11.90 -20.11
CA SER A 146 -0.35 12.26 -18.69
C SER A 146 0.76 11.52 -17.94
N SER A 147 1.43 10.56 -18.58
CA SER A 147 2.40 9.65 -17.95
C SER A 147 1.84 8.93 -16.71
N SER A 148 0.54 8.61 -16.73
CA SER A 148 -0.19 8.02 -15.61
C SER A 148 -0.97 6.78 -16.01
N PHE A 149 -1.40 6.01 -15.02
CA PHE A 149 -2.32 4.89 -15.21
C PHE A 149 -3.76 5.33 -14.94
N VAL A 150 -4.66 4.96 -15.84
CA VAL A 150 -6.10 5.24 -15.75
C VAL A 150 -6.90 3.94 -15.59
N ILE A 151 -8.02 4.02 -14.89
CA ILE A 151 -9.04 2.97 -14.83
C ILE A 151 -10.24 3.44 -15.65
N ASN A 152 -10.54 2.72 -16.73
CA ASN A 152 -11.64 3.07 -17.64
C ASN A 152 -12.95 2.34 -17.32
N ASP A 153 -12.87 1.26 -16.52
CA ASP A 153 -14.04 0.49 -16.11
C ASP A 153 -14.68 1.09 -14.86
N PRO A 154 -16.02 1.13 -14.76
CA PRO A 154 -16.68 1.56 -13.53
C PRO A 154 -16.30 0.62 -12.39
N VAL A 155 -15.65 1.16 -11.37
CA VAL A 155 -15.29 0.40 -10.18
C VAL A 155 -16.45 0.39 -9.21
N ASN A 156 -17.06 -0.78 -9.00
CA ASN A 156 -18.00 -0.99 -7.91
C ASN A 156 -17.25 -1.40 -6.65
N PHE A 157 -16.98 -0.45 -5.76
CA PHE A 157 -16.32 -0.73 -4.49
C PHE A 157 -17.27 -1.41 -3.50
N VAL A 158 -17.20 -2.74 -3.43
CA VAL A 158 -18.01 -3.50 -2.46
C VAL A 158 -17.37 -3.43 -1.08
N ARG A 159 -18.12 -2.82 -0.15
CA ARG A 159 -17.78 -2.80 1.28
C ARG A 159 -17.83 -4.21 1.84
N TYR A 160 -16.73 -4.66 2.44
CA TYR A 160 -16.63 -5.98 3.03
C TYR A 160 -16.30 -5.87 4.52
N PRO A 161 -17.30 -6.01 5.41
CA PRO A 161 -17.06 -6.15 6.84
C PRO A 161 -16.44 -7.53 7.11
N LEU A 162 -15.43 -7.57 7.97
CA LEU A 162 -14.80 -8.79 8.44
C LEU A 162 -14.64 -8.72 9.95
N ASP A 163 -15.50 -9.44 10.66
CA ASP A 163 -15.51 -9.54 12.11
C ASP A 163 -14.36 -10.42 12.62
N GLY A 164 -14.08 -10.31 13.91
CA GLY A 164 -13.08 -11.10 14.63
C GLY A 164 -13.00 -10.64 16.08
N ILE A 165 -12.09 -11.26 16.83
CA ILE A 165 -11.79 -10.85 18.20
C ILE A 165 -10.34 -10.41 18.34
N LEU A 166 -10.07 -9.52 19.29
CA LEU A 166 -8.69 -9.24 19.73
C LEU A 166 -8.08 -10.50 20.33
N THR A 167 -7.01 -11.02 19.74
CA THR A 167 -6.32 -12.22 20.27
C THR A 167 -5.19 -11.82 21.22
N ARG A 168 -4.32 -10.89 20.81
CA ARG A 168 -3.21 -10.40 21.63
C ARG A 168 -2.66 -9.06 21.15
N TYR A 169 -1.88 -8.43 22.02
CA TYR A 169 -1.01 -7.32 21.66
C TYR A 169 0.38 -7.83 21.31
N ILE A 170 1.01 -7.19 20.32
CA ILE A 170 2.38 -7.48 19.89
C ILE A 170 3.16 -6.18 19.95
N ASN A 171 4.18 -6.12 20.80
CA ASN A 171 5.03 -4.93 20.92
C ASN A 171 6.29 -5.13 20.07
N LEU A 172 6.61 -4.11 19.27
CA LEU A 172 7.82 -4.03 18.47
C LEU A 172 8.65 -2.84 18.93
N GLU A 173 9.82 -3.11 19.49
CA GLU A 173 10.78 -2.07 19.85
C GLU A 173 11.51 -1.56 18.60
N ALA A 174 11.72 -0.24 18.53
CA ALA A 174 12.58 0.35 17.53
C ALA A 174 14.02 -0.17 17.68
N PRO A 175 14.81 -0.27 16.59
CA PRO A 175 16.21 -0.73 16.66
C PRO A 175 17.08 0.10 17.62
N ASP A 176 16.79 1.40 17.72
CA ASP A 176 17.45 2.35 18.62
C ASP A 176 16.87 2.38 20.04
N LYS A 177 15.83 1.56 20.31
CA LYS A 177 15.05 1.51 21.55
C LYS A 177 14.41 2.84 21.95
N ALA A 178 14.30 3.82 21.04
CA ALA A 178 13.74 5.12 21.35
C ALA A 178 12.21 5.08 21.53
N ARG A 179 11.54 4.08 20.98
CA ARG A 179 10.09 3.91 21.06
C ARG A 179 9.65 2.47 20.81
N THR A 180 8.45 2.16 21.28
CA THR A 180 7.78 0.87 21.06
C THR A 180 6.49 1.09 20.29
N VAL A 181 6.29 0.31 19.22
CA VAL A 181 5.04 0.25 18.47
C VAL A 181 4.22 -0.93 18.95
N LYS A 182 2.93 -0.71 19.20
CA LYS A 182 1.98 -1.74 19.58
C LYS A 182 1.13 -2.12 18.38
N PHE A 183 1.15 -3.41 18.04
CA PHE A 183 0.24 -4.04 17.08
C PHE A 183 -0.84 -4.81 17.83
N VAL A 184 -2.00 -4.94 17.17
CA VAL A 184 -3.12 -5.75 17.65
C VAL A 184 -3.31 -6.91 16.67
N GLU A 185 -3.28 -8.12 17.21
CA GLU A 185 -3.62 -9.31 16.45
C GLU A 185 -5.12 -9.60 16.60
N MET A 186 -5.75 -9.99 15.50
CA MET A 186 -7.15 -10.36 15.45
C MET A 186 -7.30 -11.78 14.91
N SER A 187 -8.36 -12.48 15.32
CA SER A 187 -8.61 -13.87 14.93
C SER A 187 -8.96 -14.04 13.44
N SER A 188 -9.48 -13.00 12.80
CA SER A 188 -9.89 -13.07 11.40
C SER A 188 -8.74 -12.79 10.43
N PRO A 189 -8.69 -13.49 9.28
CA PRO A 189 -7.57 -13.40 8.36
C PRO A 189 -7.45 -12.00 7.76
N GLY A 190 -6.26 -11.69 7.25
CA GLY A 190 -6.11 -10.62 6.27
C GLY A 190 -6.41 -11.15 4.88
N LEU A 191 -7.15 -10.36 4.10
CA LEU A 191 -7.46 -10.65 2.70
C LEU A 191 -6.62 -9.70 1.83
N ARG A 192 -6.36 -10.06 0.58
CA ARG A 192 -5.71 -9.14 -0.37
C ARG A 192 -6.62 -7.92 -0.60
N GLY A 193 -6.02 -6.73 -0.69
CA GLY A 193 -6.75 -5.48 -0.97
C GLY A 193 -7.28 -4.76 0.28
N GLN A 194 -6.66 -4.99 1.44
CA GLN A 194 -7.23 -4.62 2.73
C GLN A 194 -6.28 -3.87 3.67
N SER A 195 -5.10 -3.51 3.15
CA SER A 195 -4.14 -2.68 3.85
C SER A 195 -4.74 -1.29 4.10
N GLY A 196 -4.50 -0.73 5.28
CA GLY A 196 -4.99 0.60 5.66
C GLY A 196 -6.46 0.64 6.08
N ARG A 197 -7.15 -0.50 6.10
CA ARG A 197 -8.56 -0.54 6.49
C ARG A 197 -8.74 -0.28 7.99
N PRO A 198 -9.74 0.51 8.42
CA PRO A 198 -10.03 0.67 9.84
C PRO A 198 -10.48 -0.65 10.46
N TRP A 199 -10.16 -0.81 11.74
CA TRP A 199 -10.83 -1.75 12.62
C TRP A 199 -11.41 -1.05 13.84
N PHE A 200 -12.62 -1.44 14.20
CA PHE A 200 -13.46 -0.74 15.17
C PHE A 200 -14.23 -1.71 16.07
N ASP A 201 -14.64 -1.21 17.23
CA ASP A 201 -15.47 -1.97 18.17
C ASP A 201 -16.96 -1.92 17.80
N VAL A 202 -17.80 -2.57 18.60
CA VAL A 202 -19.26 -2.64 18.40
C VAL A 202 -19.96 -1.27 18.41
N ASN A 203 -19.31 -0.21 18.90
CA ASN A 203 -19.82 1.16 18.91
C ASN A 203 -19.27 2.00 17.75
N GLY A 204 -18.55 1.39 16.80
CA GLY A 204 -17.93 2.09 15.68
C GLY A 204 -16.73 2.95 16.07
N VAL A 205 -16.14 2.75 17.27
CA VAL A 205 -14.92 3.44 17.66
C VAL A 205 -13.75 2.82 16.93
N VAL A 206 -12.99 3.63 16.19
CA VAL A 206 -11.79 3.19 15.49
C VAL A 206 -10.65 3.04 16.50
N TRP A 207 -10.05 1.86 16.54
CA TRP A 207 -8.94 1.56 17.44
C TRP A 207 -7.61 1.36 16.70
N GLY A 208 -7.67 1.24 15.37
CA GLY A 208 -6.50 1.27 14.51
C GLY A 208 -6.83 0.94 13.07
N LEU A 209 -5.80 0.62 12.29
CA LEU A 209 -5.93 0.14 10.92
C LEU A 209 -5.13 -1.14 10.67
N GLN A 210 -5.50 -1.87 9.62
CA GLN A 210 -4.79 -3.08 9.24
C GLN A 210 -3.45 -2.76 8.58
N SER A 211 -2.36 -3.14 9.25
CA SER A 211 -1.01 -3.11 8.69
C SER A 211 -0.73 -4.38 7.89
N ARG A 212 -0.62 -5.53 8.55
CA ARG A 212 -0.06 -6.75 7.95
C ARG A 212 -0.85 -8.00 8.32
N THR A 213 -0.62 -9.06 7.56
CA THR A 213 -1.15 -10.40 7.84
C THR A 213 0.02 -11.32 8.12
N GLN A 214 0.03 -11.98 9.27
CA GLN A 214 0.97 -13.06 9.56
C GLN A 214 0.23 -14.39 9.50
N ARG A 215 0.85 -15.38 8.84
CA ARG A 215 0.35 -16.75 8.86
C ARG A 215 1.11 -17.51 9.94
N LEU A 216 0.38 -18.07 10.89
CA LEU A 216 0.93 -19.05 11.81
C LEU A 216 0.78 -20.42 11.15
N ALA A 217 1.88 -21.13 10.97
CA ALA A 217 1.83 -22.52 10.53
C ALA A 217 1.26 -23.35 11.68
N LEU A 218 0.01 -23.78 11.56
CA LEU A 218 -0.68 -24.53 12.60
C LEU A 218 -0.35 -26.03 12.58
N GLY A 219 0.56 -26.47 11.71
CA GLY A 219 0.96 -27.87 11.56
C GLY A 219 -0.08 -28.76 10.86
N PHE A 220 -1.17 -28.17 10.32
CA PHE A 220 -2.26 -28.90 9.67
C PHE A 220 -2.11 -29.04 8.15
N SER A 221 -0.94 -28.79 7.56
CA SER A 221 -0.70 -29.08 6.14
C SER A 221 -0.39 -30.57 6.00
N PRO A 222 -1.31 -31.42 5.48
CA PRO A 222 -0.94 -32.78 5.14
C PRO A 222 0.06 -32.75 3.99
N GLU A 223 1.22 -33.39 4.15
CA GLU A 223 2.07 -33.70 3.00
C GLU A 223 1.33 -34.71 2.13
N VAL A 224 0.92 -34.30 0.93
CA VAL A 224 0.33 -35.22 -0.04
C VAL A 224 1.40 -35.55 -1.07
N GLU A 225 1.69 -36.84 -1.21
CA GLU A 225 2.58 -37.35 -2.25
C GLU A 225 1.74 -37.76 -3.47
N VAL A 226 1.90 -37.04 -4.58
CA VAL A 226 1.32 -37.43 -5.88
C VAL A 226 2.46 -37.65 -6.85
N ASN A 227 2.58 -38.88 -7.38
CA ASN A 227 3.62 -39.26 -8.35
C ASN A 227 5.06 -38.89 -7.89
N ALA A 228 5.42 -39.26 -6.65
CA ALA A 228 6.73 -38.95 -6.04
C ALA A 228 7.09 -37.46 -5.92
N LYS A 229 6.10 -36.56 -6.10
CA LYS A 229 6.22 -35.14 -5.76
C LYS A 229 5.45 -34.86 -4.48
N LYS A 230 6.14 -34.23 -3.54
CA LYS A 230 5.56 -33.73 -2.29
C LYS A 230 4.90 -32.38 -2.54
N PHE A 231 3.64 -32.28 -2.12
CA PHE A 231 2.88 -31.03 -2.09
C PHE A 231 2.59 -30.70 -0.62
N VAL A 232 2.74 -29.42 -0.26
CA VAL A 232 2.43 -28.84 1.06
C VAL A 232 1.28 -27.86 0.90
#